data_AF-A0AA43EFK9-F1
#
_entry.id   AF-A0AA43EFK9-F1
#
_cell.length_a   1.000
_cell.length_b   1.000
_cell.length_c   1.000
_cell.angle_alpha   90.00
_cell.angle_beta   90.00
_cell.angle_gamma   90.00
#
_symmetry.space_group_name_H-M   'P 1'
#
loop_
_entity.id
_entity.type
_entity.pdbx_description
1 polymer ?
#
loop_
_entity_poly.entity_id
_entity_poly.type
_entity_poly.pdbx_seq_one_letter_code
_entity_poly.pdbx_strand_id
1 'polypeptide(L)'
;MSTVPPQEIRTPDAGSRWTRGPRHLGRFWRRLSDGLEVQQLWDQFRSEARTSYELYRLDVDEEDLGKIRGVRGWTRVARAWFWAIAMKLSPARRVLLVLALFFGVFGQWHFAFRDAELDLNFRSLGFLLLLVVLVLELADRVTMKRDLQIAREIQRWLVPNEAPRVAGIDISFTTRPANTVSGDYYDAFLLDEQSNRLLLVVADVAGKSVPAALLMASFHACLHSCARDCHGPPSLAVRLNEFACTRSLGGQRFTTAFLAELDLSTRVLHYVNAGHNQPVLRHPDGSTERLERGGMPFGIDPGQHYA
;
A
#
# COMPACT_ATOMS: atom_id res chain seq x y z
N MET A 1 -6.03 -67.37 -33.93
CA MET A 1 -4.92 -67.39 -34.90
C MET A 1 -5.28 -66.43 -36.03
N SER A 2 -4.75 -65.21 -35.99
CA SER A 2 -4.69 -64.31 -37.14
C SER A 2 -3.51 -63.37 -36.92
N THR A 3 -2.59 -63.42 -37.87
CA THR A 3 -1.22 -62.93 -37.83
C THR A 3 -1.15 -61.43 -38.13
N VAL A 4 -0.54 -60.67 -37.23
CA VAL A 4 -0.13 -59.27 -37.45
C VAL A 4 1.14 -59.27 -38.32
N PRO A 5 1.21 -58.50 -39.43
CA PRO A 5 2.42 -58.40 -40.24
C PRO A 5 3.46 -57.47 -39.58
N PRO A 6 4.76 -57.59 -39.89
CA PRO A 6 5.83 -56.94 -39.14
C PRO A 6 5.91 -55.44 -39.43
N GLN A 7 6.05 -54.64 -38.36
CA GLN A 7 6.36 -53.21 -38.47
C GLN A 7 7.82 -53.01 -38.89
N GLU A 8 8.03 -52.28 -39.98
CA GLU A 8 9.33 -51.79 -40.41
C GLU A 8 9.97 -50.90 -39.32
N ILE A 9 11.15 -51.29 -38.87
CA ILE A 9 12.02 -50.49 -38.01
C ILE A 9 12.67 -49.42 -38.89
N ARG A 10 12.14 -48.19 -38.87
CA ARG A 10 12.88 -47.03 -39.38
C ARG A 10 13.99 -46.67 -38.39
N THR A 11 15.23 -46.86 -38.82
CA THR A 11 16.43 -46.28 -38.20
C THR A 11 16.31 -44.76 -38.13
N PRO A 12 16.67 -44.11 -37.00
CA PRO A 12 16.66 -42.66 -36.93
C PRO A 12 17.85 -42.12 -37.74
N ASP A 13 17.54 -41.34 -38.77
CA ASP A 13 18.53 -40.65 -39.58
C ASP A 13 19.36 -39.69 -38.72
N ALA A 14 20.66 -39.95 -38.70
CA ALA A 14 21.67 -39.08 -38.12
C ALA A 14 21.85 -37.87 -39.05
N GLY A 15 21.13 -36.78 -38.80
CA GLY A 15 21.35 -35.59 -39.62
C GLY A 15 20.34 -34.46 -39.48
N SER A 16 20.23 -33.81 -38.33
CA SER A 16 19.83 -32.40 -38.33
C SER A 16 20.37 -31.66 -37.10
N ARG A 17 21.43 -30.91 -37.36
CA ARG A 17 22.01 -29.87 -36.51
C ARG A 17 20.92 -28.96 -35.95
N TRP A 18 21.05 -28.65 -34.68
CA TRP A 18 20.50 -27.52 -33.95
C TRP A 18 20.05 -26.33 -34.82
N THR A 19 18.74 -26.22 -35.08
CA THR A 19 18.11 -24.96 -35.50
C THR A 19 17.06 -24.56 -34.46
N ARG A 20 17.50 -24.13 -33.27
CA ARG A 20 16.64 -23.48 -32.26
C ARG A 20 16.51 -21.99 -32.62
N GLY A 21 15.47 -21.64 -33.37
CA GLY A 21 15.05 -20.27 -33.71
C GLY A 21 13.64 -19.89 -33.19
N PRO A 22 13.07 -18.73 -33.58
CA PRO A 22 12.64 -17.60 -32.73
C PRO A 22 11.36 -17.78 -31.89
N ARG A 23 10.70 -18.94 -31.95
CA ARG A 23 9.37 -19.16 -31.34
C ARG A 23 9.39 -19.17 -29.80
N HIS A 24 10.55 -19.36 -29.18
CA HIS A 24 10.70 -19.28 -27.72
C HIS A 24 10.79 -17.83 -27.21
N LEU A 25 11.41 -16.91 -27.97
CA LEU A 25 11.50 -15.50 -27.59
C LEU A 25 10.12 -14.84 -27.55
N GLY A 26 9.22 -15.15 -28.48
CA GLY A 26 7.88 -14.56 -28.51
C GLY A 26 6.96 -14.99 -27.36
N ARG A 27 7.14 -16.21 -26.83
CA ARG A 27 6.43 -16.68 -25.61
C ARG A 27 7.06 -16.13 -24.34
N PHE A 28 8.38 -16.02 -24.31
CA PHE A 28 9.11 -15.40 -23.21
C PHE A 28 8.75 -13.91 -23.08
N TRP A 29 8.78 -13.16 -24.19
CA TRP A 29 8.41 -11.75 -24.22
C TRP A 29 6.97 -11.51 -23.79
N ARG A 30 6.02 -12.34 -24.23
CA ARG A 30 4.61 -12.28 -23.77
C ARG A 30 4.44 -12.56 -22.29
N ARG A 31 5.25 -13.44 -21.70
CA ARG A 31 5.26 -13.65 -20.24
C ARG A 31 5.92 -12.50 -19.49
N LEU A 32 6.93 -11.86 -20.08
CA LEU A 32 7.64 -10.76 -19.43
C LEU A 32 6.87 -9.44 -19.47
N SER A 33 6.07 -9.24 -20.51
CA SER A 33 5.20 -8.09 -20.70
C SER A 33 3.80 -8.28 -20.13
N ASP A 34 3.49 -9.46 -19.57
CA ASP A 34 2.11 -9.90 -19.24
C ASP A 34 1.11 -9.67 -20.40
N GLY A 35 1.59 -9.76 -21.64
CA GLY A 35 0.79 -9.53 -22.84
C GLY A 35 0.56 -8.06 -23.21
N LEU A 36 1.16 -7.11 -22.48
CA LEU A 36 1.11 -5.68 -22.81
C LEU A 36 1.92 -5.35 -24.06
N GLU A 37 1.39 -4.41 -24.84
CA GLU A 37 2.13 -3.83 -25.95
C GLU A 37 3.24 -2.90 -25.45
N VAL A 38 4.32 -2.75 -26.24
CA VAL A 38 5.50 -1.95 -25.86
C VAL A 38 5.14 -0.49 -25.57
N GLN A 39 4.12 0.07 -26.23
CA GLN A 39 3.62 1.41 -25.95
C GLN A 39 2.92 1.49 -24.59
N GLN A 40 2.09 0.50 -24.25
CA GLN A 40 1.42 0.42 -22.94
C GLN A 40 2.43 0.26 -21.81
N LEU A 41 3.48 -0.53 -22.01
CA LEU A 41 4.60 -0.65 -21.07
C LEU A 41 5.32 0.70 -20.87
N TRP A 42 5.53 1.45 -21.94
CA TRP A 42 6.15 2.78 -21.86
C TRP A 42 5.28 3.80 -21.13
N ASP A 43 3.97 3.78 -21.37
CA ASP A 43 3.03 4.68 -20.70
C ASP A 43 2.89 4.32 -19.22
N GLN A 44 2.84 3.04 -18.88
CA GLN A 44 2.86 2.56 -17.50
C GLN A 44 4.15 2.95 -16.79
N PHE A 45 5.32 2.71 -17.39
CA PHE A 45 6.60 3.12 -16.81
C PHE A 45 6.67 4.64 -16.60
N ARG A 46 6.19 5.43 -17.56
CA ARG A 46 6.18 6.90 -17.45
C ARG A 46 5.22 7.38 -16.36
N SER A 47 4.10 6.70 -16.16
CA SER A 47 3.17 6.95 -15.05
C SER A 47 3.80 6.60 -13.71
N GLU A 48 4.37 5.41 -13.57
CA GLU A 48 5.04 4.96 -12.34
C GLU A 48 6.23 5.87 -11.98
N ALA A 49 7.03 6.27 -12.96
CA ALA A 49 8.14 7.21 -12.77
C ALA A 49 7.66 8.59 -12.29
N ARG A 50 6.51 9.09 -12.77
CA ARG A 50 5.92 10.36 -12.32
C ARG A 50 5.35 10.27 -10.91
N THR A 51 4.63 9.19 -10.58
CA THR A 51 4.11 8.97 -9.22
C THR A 51 5.24 8.82 -8.21
N SER A 52 6.30 8.10 -8.58
CA SER A 52 7.54 8.04 -7.80
C SER A 52 8.19 9.43 -7.67
N TYR A 53 8.22 10.23 -8.74
CA TYR A 53 8.77 11.59 -8.72
C TYR A 53 8.03 12.53 -7.75
N GLU A 54 6.70 12.48 -7.67
CA GLU A 54 5.91 13.25 -6.69
C GLU A 54 6.19 12.81 -5.25
N LEU A 55 6.39 11.51 -5.03
CA LEU A 55 6.75 10.94 -3.73
C LEU A 55 8.18 11.35 -3.30
N TYR A 56 9.09 11.55 -4.26
CA TYR A 56 10.48 11.93 -4.01
C TYR A 56 10.73 13.44 -3.95
N ARG A 57 9.85 14.27 -4.52
CA ARG A 57 9.94 15.74 -4.41
C ARG A 57 9.72 16.23 -2.97
N LEU A 58 9.11 15.41 -2.11
CA LEU A 58 8.94 15.68 -0.68
C LEU A 58 10.24 15.56 0.15
N ASP A 59 11.27 14.86 -0.36
CA ASP A 59 12.56 14.64 0.33
C ASP A 59 13.70 15.54 -0.20
N VAL A 60 13.46 16.35 -1.23
CA VAL A 60 14.47 17.22 -1.85
C VAL A 60 14.12 18.67 -1.49
N ASP A 61 14.98 19.32 -0.71
CA ASP A 61 14.83 20.73 -0.33
C ASP A 61 14.52 21.59 -1.56
N GLU A 62 13.29 22.11 -1.60
CA GLU A 62 12.74 22.89 -2.71
C GLU A 62 13.53 24.19 -2.94
N GLU A 63 14.31 24.62 -1.94
CA GLU A 63 15.23 25.77 -1.97
C GLU A 63 16.39 25.59 -2.97
N ASP A 64 16.83 24.36 -3.25
CA ASP A 64 17.97 24.11 -4.16
C ASP A 64 17.57 24.11 -5.65
N LEU A 65 16.29 23.90 -5.97
CA LEU A 65 15.80 23.73 -7.34
C LEU A 65 15.47 25.06 -8.05
N GLY A 66 15.27 26.15 -7.29
CA GLY A 66 14.83 27.44 -7.83
C GLY A 66 15.91 28.28 -8.55
N LYS A 67 17.20 27.90 -8.49
CA LYS A 67 18.32 28.77 -8.94
C LYS A 67 19.12 28.28 -10.16
N ILE A 68 18.55 27.40 -11.00
CA ILE A 68 19.36 26.69 -11.99
C ILE A 68 19.00 27.06 -13.44
N ARG A 69 19.74 28.00 -14.04
CA ARG A 69 19.84 28.22 -15.50
C ARG A 69 21.24 27.83 -15.99
N GLY A 70 21.34 26.80 -16.85
CA GLY A 70 22.56 26.45 -17.60
C GLY A 70 22.98 24.97 -17.54
N VAL A 71 23.84 24.53 -18.48
CA VAL A 71 24.31 23.13 -18.66
C VAL A 71 25.05 22.59 -17.42
N ARG A 72 25.79 23.44 -16.69
CA ARG A 72 26.41 23.11 -15.38
C ARG A 72 25.37 22.89 -14.27
N GLY A 73 24.15 23.37 -14.47
CA GLY A 73 23.02 23.09 -13.61
C GLY A 73 22.57 21.65 -13.68
N TRP A 74 22.51 21.09 -14.89
CA TRP A 74 22.05 19.71 -15.09
C TRP A 74 22.99 18.67 -14.47
N THR A 75 24.31 18.88 -14.49
CA THR A 75 25.25 17.97 -13.80
C THR A 75 25.12 18.03 -12.28
N ARG A 76 24.84 19.22 -11.72
CA ARG A 76 24.56 19.38 -10.28
C ARG A 76 23.26 18.68 -9.89
N VAL A 77 22.21 18.84 -10.69
CA VAL A 77 20.93 18.14 -10.50
C VAL A 77 21.13 16.62 -10.62
N ALA A 78 21.83 16.13 -11.64
CA ALA A 78 22.09 14.70 -11.81
C ALA A 78 22.91 14.12 -10.64
N ARG A 79 23.91 14.84 -10.15
CA ARG A 79 24.69 14.44 -8.96
C ARG A 79 23.84 14.45 -7.70
N ALA A 80 22.97 15.44 -7.51
CA ALA A 80 22.06 15.51 -6.37
C ALA A 80 21.05 14.35 -6.40
N TRP A 81 20.48 14.07 -7.57
CA TRP A 81 19.60 12.91 -7.80
C TRP A 81 20.30 11.58 -7.53
N PHE A 82 21.53 11.41 -8.02
CA PHE A 82 22.32 10.22 -7.75
C PHE A 82 22.55 10.04 -6.25
N TRP A 83 22.95 11.11 -5.55
CA TRP A 83 23.14 11.05 -4.10
C TRP A 83 21.84 10.77 -3.35
N ALA A 84 20.73 11.40 -3.72
CA ALA A 84 19.42 11.15 -3.12
C ALA A 84 19.00 9.68 -3.27
N ILE A 85 19.18 9.08 -4.45
CA ILE A 85 18.88 7.67 -4.70
C ILE A 85 19.87 6.76 -3.95
N ALA A 86 21.17 7.05 -4.01
CA ALA A 86 22.21 6.28 -3.35
C ALA A 86 22.05 6.29 -1.82
N MET A 87 21.52 7.37 -1.25
CA MET A 87 21.25 7.50 0.18
C MET A 87 20.08 6.65 0.65
N LYS A 88 19.15 6.25 -0.24
CA LYS A 88 18.05 5.33 0.08
C LYS A 88 18.51 3.86 0.19
N LEU A 89 19.68 3.53 -0.34
CA LEU A 89 20.30 2.20 -0.21
C LEU A 89 21.09 2.10 1.11
N SER A 90 21.12 0.90 1.69
CA SER A 90 21.98 0.62 2.84
C SER A 90 23.46 0.87 2.51
N PRO A 91 24.31 1.21 3.50
CA PRO A 91 25.72 1.57 3.25
C PRO A 91 26.47 0.52 2.42
N ALA A 92 26.25 -0.77 2.70
CA ALA A 92 26.86 -1.87 1.96
C ALA A 92 26.40 -1.91 0.50
N ARG A 93 25.09 -1.78 0.24
CA ARG A 93 24.53 -1.78 -1.12
C ARG A 93 24.98 -0.56 -1.94
N ARG A 94 25.16 0.59 -1.29
CA ARG A 94 25.72 1.78 -1.93
C ARG A 94 27.13 1.54 -2.43
N VAL A 95 27.99 0.92 -1.61
CA VAL A 95 29.35 0.55 -2.02
C VAL A 95 29.32 -0.43 -3.18
N LEU A 96 28.46 -1.46 -3.14
CA LEU A 96 28.29 -2.40 -4.25
C LEU A 96 27.81 -1.71 -5.52
N LEU A 97 26.88 -0.75 -5.44
CA LEU A 97 26.41 0.03 -6.58
C LEU A 97 27.52 0.87 -7.18
N VAL A 98 28.34 1.55 -6.37
CA VAL A 98 29.48 2.34 -6.85
C VAL A 98 30.52 1.44 -7.52
N LEU A 99 30.84 0.28 -6.94
CA LEU A 99 31.73 -0.71 -7.54
C LEU A 99 31.16 -1.28 -8.84
N ALA A 100 29.85 -1.57 -8.88
CA ALA A 100 29.16 -2.05 -10.08
C ALA A 100 29.26 -1.04 -11.22
N LEU A 101 29.01 0.23 -10.93
CA LEU A 101 29.13 1.33 -11.90
C LEU A 101 30.59 1.55 -12.31
N PHE A 102 31.52 1.51 -11.35
CA PHE A 102 32.95 1.67 -11.62
C PHE A 102 33.48 0.58 -12.54
N PHE A 103 33.25 -0.70 -12.20
CA PHE A 103 33.69 -1.82 -13.05
C PHE A 103 32.88 -1.92 -14.35
N GLY A 104 31.63 -1.45 -14.37
CA GLY A 104 30.84 -1.37 -15.60
C GLY A 104 31.44 -0.40 -16.62
N VAL A 105 31.85 0.79 -16.17
CA VAL A 105 32.39 1.86 -17.04
C VAL A 105 33.89 1.69 -17.28
N PHE A 106 34.66 1.46 -16.22
CA PHE A 106 36.12 1.43 -16.25
C PHE A 106 36.69 0.02 -16.23
N GLY A 107 35.90 -1.05 -16.22
CA GLY A 107 36.40 -2.41 -15.98
C GLY A 107 37.28 -3.02 -17.08
N GLN A 108 37.63 -2.29 -18.14
CA GLN A 108 38.55 -2.81 -19.17
C GLN A 108 39.93 -2.17 -19.00
N TRP A 109 40.89 -2.97 -18.55
CA TRP A 109 42.25 -2.52 -18.19
C TRP A 109 43.24 -3.30 -19.05
N HIS A 110 44.08 -2.58 -19.80
CA HIS A 110 45.14 -3.16 -20.61
C HIS A 110 46.47 -2.79 -19.98
N PHE A 111 47.28 -3.78 -19.61
CA PHE A 111 48.62 -3.59 -19.07
C PHE A 111 49.66 -4.16 -20.04
N ALA A 112 50.61 -3.33 -20.45
CA ALA A 112 51.77 -3.78 -21.22
C ALA A 112 53.03 -3.67 -20.36
N PHE A 113 53.75 -4.78 -20.15
CA PHE A 113 55.00 -4.77 -19.41
C PHE A 113 56.08 -5.60 -20.12
N ARG A 114 57.19 -4.92 -20.47
CA ARG A 114 58.33 -5.43 -21.25
C ARG A 114 57.92 -6.11 -22.58
N ASP A 115 57.48 -7.37 -22.52
CA ASP A 115 57.14 -8.24 -23.67
C ASP A 115 55.81 -9.02 -23.47
N ALA A 116 55.04 -8.71 -22.42
CA ALA A 116 53.76 -9.36 -22.12
C ALA A 116 52.63 -8.33 -22.08
N GLU A 117 51.53 -8.65 -22.79
CA GLU A 117 50.26 -7.93 -22.73
C GLU A 117 49.29 -8.70 -21.83
N LEU A 118 48.70 -8.02 -20.85
CA LEU A 118 47.70 -8.56 -19.94
C LEU A 118 46.42 -7.72 -20.02
N ASP A 119 45.34 -8.35 -20.49
CA ASP A 119 44.00 -7.75 -20.56
C ASP A 119 43.13 -8.24 -19.41
N LEU A 120 42.75 -7.32 -18.52
CA LEU A 120 41.82 -7.59 -17.43
C LEU A 120 40.46 -6.98 -17.75
N ASN A 121 39.43 -7.84 -17.82
CA ASN A 121 38.05 -7.43 -18.08
C ASN A 121 37.15 -7.70 -16.87
N PHE A 122 36.93 -6.66 -16.07
CA PHE A 122 36.03 -6.63 -14.92
C PHE A 122 34.61 -6.17 -15.27
N ARG A 123 34.28 -5.93 -16.54
CA ARG A 123 32.94 -5.45 -16.92
C ARG A 123 31.84 -6.48 -16.55
N SER A 124 32.16 -7.77 -16.65
CA SER A 124 31.29 -8.87 -16.20
C SER A 124 31.06 -8.84 -14.68
N LEU A 125 32.10 -8.51 -13.90
CA LEU A 125 32.00 -8.30 -12.45
C LEU A 125 31.09 -7.11 -12.12
N GLY A 126 31.23 -6.00 -12.85
CA GLY A 126 30.34 -4.83 -12.69
C GLY A 126 28.87 -5.19 -12.91
N PHE A 127 28.56 -5.94 -13.98
CA PHE A 127 27.21 -6.43 -14.25
C PHE A 127 26.70 -7.38 -13.14
N LEU A 128 27.55 -8.30 -12.66
CA LEU A 128 27.20 -9.21 -11.57
C LEU A 128 26.88 -8.44 -10.29
N LEU A 129 27.70 -7.44 -9.92
CA LEU A 129 27.46 -6.60 -8.75
C LEU A 129 26.15 -5.80 -8.89
N LEU A 130 25.86 -5.27 -10.08
CA LEU A 130 24.59 -4.59 -10.35
C LEU A 130 23.39 -5.54 -10.19
N LEU A 131 23.50 -6.77 -10.71
CA LEU A 131 22.49 -7.80 -10.58
C LEU A 131 22.27 -8.15 -9.10
N VAL A 132 23.33 -8.30 -8.31
CA VAL A 132 23.24 -8.55 -6.86
C VAL A 132 22.51 -7.42 -6.15
N VAL A 133 22.87 -6.15 -6.41
CA VAL A 133 22.17 -4.99 -5.83
C VAL A 133 20.69 -5.00 -6.18
N LEU A 134 20.36 -5.27 -7.45
CA LEU A 134 18.98 -5.36 -7.91
C LEU A 134 18.20 -6.49 -7.22
N VAL A 135 18.80 -7.67 -7.09
CA VAL A 135 18.18 -8.82 -6.42
C VAL A 135 17.93 -8.54 -4.95
N LEU A 136 18.88 -7.93 -4.25
CA LEU A 136 18.73 -7.54 -2.85
C LEU A 136 17.60 -6.52 -2.67
N GLU A 137 17.51 -5.52 -3.54
CA GLU A 137 16.45 -4.51 -3.48
C GLU A 137 15.07 -5.10 -3.81
N LEU A 138 15.01 -6.04 -4.76
CA LEU A 138 13.79 -6.78 -5.07
C LEU A 138 13.36 -7.66 -3.90
N ALA A 139 14.29 -8.33 -3.22
CA ALA A 139 13.99 -9.16 -2.06
C ALA A 139 13.36 -8.34 -0.92
N ASP A 140 13.93 -7.17 -0.62
CA ASP A 140 13.36 -6.25 0.37
C ASP A 140 11.95 -5.78 -0.03
N ARG A 141 11.77 -5.40 -1.31
CA ARG A 141 10.46 -4.95 -1.81
C ARG A 141 9.40 -6.05 -1.72
N VAL A 142 9.77 -7.30 -2.00
CA VAL A 142 8.88 -8.46 -1.85
C VAL A 142 8.54 -8.69 -0.38
N THR A 143 9.51 -8.58 0.51
CA THR A 143 9.32 -8.77 1.95
C THR A 143 8.39 -7.70 2.52
N MET A 144 8.63 -6.42 2.20
CA MET A 144 7.77 -5.32 2.63
C MET A 144 6.34 -5.46 2.09
N LYS A 145 6.17 -5.92 0.84
CA LYS A 145 4.84 -6.21 0.28
C LYS A 145 4.14 -7.33 1.06
N ARG A 146 4.86 -8.37 1.46
CA ARG A 146 4.34 -9.48 2.28
C ARG A 146 3.92 -8.99 3.67
N ASP A 147 4.74 -8.17 4.32
CA ASP A 147 4.42 -7.62 5.64
C ASP A 147 3.16 -6.74 5.60
N LEU A 148 2.99 -5.93 4.54
CA LEU A 148 1.78 -5.15 4.32
C LEU A 148 0.54 -6.03 4.07
N GLN A 149 0.70 -7.17 3.39
CA GLN A 149 -0.40 -8.13 3.20
C GLN A 149 -0.82 -8.77 4.52
N ILE A 150 0.15 -9.12 5.38
CA ILE A 150 -0.13 -9.64 6.73
C ILE A 150 -0.86 -8.57 7.56
N ALA A 151 -0.39 -7.32 7.52
CA ALA A 151 -1.07 -6.22 8.22
C ALA A 151 -2.52 -6.03 7.75
N ARG A 152 -2.78 -6.17 6.44
CA ARG A 152 -4.15 -6.14 5.89
C ARG A 152 -5.01 -7.28 6.41
N GLU A 153 -4.44 -8.48 6.51
CA GLU A 153 -5.14 -9.65 7.04
C GLU A 153 -5.54 -9.43 8.50
N ILE A 154 -4.62 -8.91 9.32
CA ILE A 154 -4.90 -8.54 10.71
C ILE A 154 -6.01 -7.48 10.79
N GLN A 155 -5.96 -6.43 9.94
CA GLN A 155 -7.03 -5.43 9.91
C GLN A 155 -8.40 -6.02 9.58
N ARG A 156 -8.46 -7.02 8.70
CA ARG A 156 -9.71 -7.73 8.39
C ARG A 156 -10.26 -8.54 9.56
N TRP A 157 -9.44 -8.88 10.56
CA TRP A 157 -9.91 -9.51 11.78
C TRP A 157 -10.48 -8.50 12.78
N LEU A 158 -10.08 -7.23 12.69
CA LEU A 158 -10.56 -6.15 13.56
C LEU A 158 -11.91 -5.55 13.10
N VAL A 159 -12.34 -5.90 11.90
CA VAL A 159 -13.57 -5.37 11.29
C VAL A 159 -14.52 -6.55 11.08
N PRO A 160 -15.82 -6.41 11.38
CA PRO A 160 -16.76 -7.52 11.24
C PRO A 160 -16.84 -7.99 9.78
N ASN A 161 -16.63 -9.30 9.58
CA ASN A 161 -16.82 -9.96 8.29
C ASN A 161 -18.30 -10.24 8.00
N GLU A 162 -19.08 -10.48 9.05
CA GLU A 162 -20.52 -10.69 8.99
C GLU A 162 -21.22 -9.68 9.88
N ALA A 163 -22.35 -9.17 9.42
CA ALA A 163 -23.17 -8.28 10.22
C ALA A 163 -23.87 -9.06 11.35
N PRO A 164 -24.07 -8.44 12.53
CA PRO A 164 -24.79 -9.08 13.61
C PRO A 164 -26.23 -9.36 13.18
N ARG A 165 -26.71 -10.57 13.49
CA ARG A 165 -28.10 -10.96 13.20
C ARG A 165 -29.02 -10.36 14.24
N VAL A 166 -29.81 -9.38 13.83
CA VAL A 166 -30.77 -8.69 14.70
C VAL A 166 -32.17 -8.83 14.13
N ALA A 167 -33.13 -9.23 14.97
CA ALA A 167 -34.49 -9.47 14.51
C ALA A 167 -35.14 -8.19 13.94
N GLY A 168 -35.59 -8.26 12.69
CA GLY A 168 -36.26 -7.15 12.01
C GLY A 168 -35.34 -5.98 11.64
N ILE A 169 -34.03 -6.22 11.52
CA ILE A 169 -33.05 -5.27 10.97
C ILE A 169 -32.13 -6.05 10.03
N ASP A 170 -31.92 -5.50 8.84
CA ASP A 170 -30.92 -6.00 7.90
C ASP A 170 -29.73 -5.04 7.87
N ILE A 171 -28.52 -5.57 8.01
CA ILE A 171 -27.27 -4.82 8.09
C ILE A 171 -26.32 -5.42 7.08
N SER A 172 -25.73 -4.57 6.25
CA SER A 172 -24.73 -4.99 5.27
C SER A 172 -23.55 -4.03 5.30
N PHE A 173 -22.37 -4.57 5.04
CA PHE A 173 -21.13 -3.81 4.97
C PHE A 173 -20.51 -3.97 3.59
N THR A 174 -19.88 -2.91 3.10
CA THR A 174 -19.06 -2.97 1.91
C THR A 174 -17.88 -2.03 2.06
N THR A 175 -16.69 -2.50 1.72
CA THR A 175 -15.47 -1.69 1.74
C THR A 175 -14.58 -2.05 0.55
N ARG A 176 -13.98 -1.03 -0.04
CA ARG A 176 -13.00 -1.19 -1.12
C ARG A 176 -11.77 -0.33 -0.79
N PRO A 177 -10.76 -0.89 -0.12
CA PRO A 177 -9.58 -0.13 0.27
C PRO A 177 -8.79 0.31 -0.98
N ALA A 178 -8.33 1.56 -0.98
CA ALA A 178 -7.51 2.11 -2.06
C ALA A 178 -6.06 1.60 -2.03
N ASN A 179 -5.55 1.30 -0.82
CA ASN A 179 -4.21 0.78 -0.57
C ASN A 179 -4.26 -0.64 0.02
N THR A 180 -3.09 -1.25 0.29
CA THR A 180 -3.03 -2.57 0.94
C THR A 180 -3.66 -2.53 2.34
N VAL A 181 -3.46 -1.45 3.10
CA VAL A 181 -4.07 -1.20 4.43
C VAL A 181 -4.82 0.14 4.40
N SER A 182 -5.88 0.27 5.21
CA SER A 182 -6.72 1.48 5.25
C SER A 182 -6.86 2.06 6.67
N GLY A 183 -7.15 3.36 6.73
CA GLY A 183 -7.59 4.06 7.94
C GLY A 183 -9.09 3.96 8.18
N ASP A 184 -9.86 3.50 7.17
CA ASP A 184 -11.29 3.33 7.26
C ASP A 184 -11.65 2.21 8.25
N TYR A 185 -12.71 2.44 9.01
CA TYR A 185 -13.25 1.50 9.98
C TYR A 185 -14.77 1.54 9.96
N TYR A 186 -15.39 0.38 10.10
CA TYR A 186 -16.82 0.24 10.30
C TYR A 186 -17.07 -0.90 11.26
N ASP A 187 -18.16 -0.82 12.00
CA ASP A 187 -18.55 -1.88 12.92
C ASP A 187 -20.05 -1.83 13.23
N ALA A 188 -20.61 -2.98 13.59
CA ALA A 188 -21.90 -3.06 14.26
C ALA A 188 -21.90 -4.18 15.27
N PHE A 189 -22.24 -3.87 16.51
CA PHE A 189 -22.31 -4.86 17.58
C PHE A 189 -23.33 -4.47 18.65
N LEU A 190 -23.86 -5.48 19.35
CA LEU A 190 -24.73 -5.28 20.49
C LEU A 190 -23.89 -4.89 21.71
N LEU A 191 -24.29 -3.83 22.42
CA LEU A 191 -23.55 -3.33 23.59
C LEU A 191 -23.52 -4.35 24.73
N ASP A 192 -24.62 -5.06 24.91
CA ASP A 192 -24.78 -6.17 25.84
C ASP A 192 -25.85 -7.13 25.28
N GLU A 193 -25.72 -8.43 25.56
CA GLU A 193 -26.60 -9.50 25.08
C GLU A 193 -28.06 -9.28 25.48
N GLN A 194 -28.30 -8.57 26.58
CA GLN A 194 -29.63 -8.28 27.12
C GLN A 194 -30.13 -6.87 26.79
N SER A 195 -29.21 -5.95 26.45
CA SER A 195 -29.50 -4.51 26.42
C SER A 195 -30.36 -4.03 25.26
N ASN A 196 -30.70 -4.87 24.27
CA ASN A 196 -31.45 -4.49 23.07
C ASN A 196 -30.91 -3.21 22.38
N ARG A 197 -29.62 -2.88 22.57
CA ARG A 197 -28.96 -1.69 22.02
C ARG A 197 -27.89 -2.11 21.03
N LEU A 198 -28.08 -1.70 19.79
CA LEU A 198 -27.16 -1.94 18.68
C LEU A 198 -26.34 -0.69 18.44
N LEU A 199 -25.02 -0.78 18.57
CA LEU A 199 -24.11 0.29 18.17
C LEU A 199 -23.68 0.08 16.72
N LEU A 200 -23.71 1.15 15.94
CA LEU A 200 -23.28 1.28 14.57
C LEU A 200 -22.16 2.33 14.53
N VAL A 201 -21.05 1.99 13.89
CA VAL A 201 -19.89 2.89 13.80
C VAL A 201 -19.37 2.91 12.37
N VAL A 202 -19.08 4.10 11.88
CA VAL A 202 -18.28 4.33 10.68
C VAL A 202 -17.24 5.39 11.03
N ALA A 203 -15.97 5.14 10.74
CA ALA A 203 -14.90 6.08 11.04
C ALA A 203 -13.83 6.05 9.96
N ASP A 204 -13.13 7.17 9.81
CA ASP A 204 -11.96 7.30 8.94
C ASP A 204 -10.88 8.08 9.67
N VAL A 205 -9.71 7.45 9.79
CA VAL A 205 -8.53 8.03 10.42
C VAL A 205 -7.71 8.80 9.40
N ALA A 206 -7.45 10.07 9.70
CA ALA A 206 -6.63 10.93 8.87
C ALA A 206 -5.23 10.35 8.65
N GLY A 207 -4.89 10.13 7.38
CA GLY A 207 -3.62 9.59 6.94
C GLY A 207 -3.80 8.53 5.86
N LYS A 208 -2.71 7.84 5.52
CA LYS A 208 -2.70 6.73 4.57
C LYS A 208 -1.72 5.67 5.03
N SER A 209 -1.86 4.45 4.51
CA SER A 209 -0.92 3.35 4.73
C SER A 209 -0.86 2.91 6.21
N VAL A 210 0.30 2.39 6.64
CA VAL A 210 0.51 1.74 7.94
C VAL A 210 0.19 2.63 9.15
N PRO A 211 0.57 3.92 9.21
CA PRO A 211 0.27 4.75 10.38
C PRO A 211 -1.24 4.91 10.65
N ALA A 212 -2.04 5.14 9.60
CA ALA A 212 -3.49 5.26 9.70
C ALA A 212 -4.11 3.92 10.14
N ALA A 213 -3.61 2.81 9.60
CA ALA A 213 -4.04 1.46 9.97
C ALA A 213 -3.82 1.13 11.46
N LEU A 214 -2.68 1.53 12.03
CA LEU A 214 -2.37 1.33 13.46
C LEU A 214 -3.23 2.20 14.38
N LEU A 215 -3.50 3.44 13.96
CA LEU A 215 -4.41 4.33 14.68
C LEU A 215 -5.85 3.81 14.64
N MET A 216 -6.29 3.29 13.49
CA MET A 216 -7.58 2.61 13.35
C MET A 216 -7.69 1.41 14.30
N ALA A 217 -6.68 0.56 14.39
CA ALA A 217 -6.66 -0.56 15.34
C ALA A 217 -6.73 -0.10 16.80
N SER A 218 -6.06 1.02 17.12
CA SER A 218 -6.11 1.65 18.45
C SER A 218 -7.51 2.22 18.75
N PHE A 219 -8.14 2.84 17.75
CA PHE A 219 -9.51 3.35 17.84
C PHE A 219 -10.52 2.22 18.07
N HIS A 220 -10.45 1.13 17.28
CA HIS A 220 -11.26 -0.08 17.48
C HIS A 220 -11.14 -0.61 18.92
N ALA A 221 -9.91 -0.75 19.43
CA ALA A 221 -9.69 -1.25 20.79
C ALA A 221 -10.28 -0.31 21.86
N CYS A 222 -10.11 1.01 21.69
CA CYS A 222 -10.67 1.99 22.61
C CYS A 222 -12.21 2.00 22.56
N LEU A 223 -12.80 1.91 21.37
CA LEU A 223 -14.24 1.84 21.17
C LEU A 223 -14.84 0.64 21.89
N HIS A 224 -14.35 -0.57 21.63
CA HIS A 224 -14.86 -1.79 22.27
C HIS A 224 -14.65 -1.79 23.79
N SER A 225 -13.55 -1.19 24.27
CA SER A 225 -13.30 -1.04 25.71
C SER A 225 -14.26 -0.06 26.38
N CYS A 226 -14.66 1.03 25.71
CA CYS A 226 -15.48 2.08 26.32
C CYS A 226 -16.98 1.91 26.05
N ALA A 227 -17.37 1.21 24.98
CA ALA A 227 -18.75 1.13 24.53
C ALA A 227 -19.71 0.58 25.60
N ARG A 228 -19.26 -0.37 26.42
CA ARG A 228 -20.07 -0.99 27.49
C ARG A 228 -20.28 -0.08 28.71
N ASP A 229 -19.29 0.75 29.02
CA ASP A 229 -19.28 1.58 30.22
C ASP A 229 -19.93 2.96 30.00
N CYS A 230 -20.30 3.28 28.76
CA CYS A 230 -20.83 4.59 28.37
C CYS A 230 -22.36 4.60 28.27
N HIS A 231 -22.96 5.68 28.76
CA HIS A 231 -24.40 5.91 28.70
C HIS A 231 -24.77 6.67 27.42
N GLY A 232 -24.60 5.99 26.27
CA GLY A 232 -25.03 6.48 24.97
C GLY A 232 -23.95 7.20 24.14
N PRO A 233 -24.25 7.54 22.88
CA PRO A 233 -23.28 8.04 21.91
C PRO A 233 -22.50 9.29 22.32
N PRO A 234 -23.09 10.32 22.97
CA PRO A 234 -22.36 11.51 23.40
C PRO A 234 -21.24 11.21 24.40
N SER A 235 -21.52 10.39 25.41
CA SER A 235 -20.53 10.02 26.43
C SER A 235 -19.40 9.17 25.86
N LEU A 236 -19.72 8.28 24.93
CA LEU A 236 -18.72 7.50 24.19
C LEU A 236 -17.84 8.38 23.32
N ALA A 237 -18.44 9.35 22.61
CA ALA A 237 -17.72 10.30 21.76
C ALA A 237 -16.71 11.15 22.55
N VAL A 238 -17.08 11.61 23.75
CA VAL A 238 -16.16 12.35 24.63
C VAL A 238 -14.94 11.51 24.99
N ARG A 239 -15.13 10.25 25.43
CA ARG A 239 -14.01 9.36 25.77
C ARG A 239 -13.11 9.05 24.58
N LEU A 240 -13.71 8.81 23.40
CA LEU A 240 -12.95 8.58 22.17
C LEU A 240 -12.16 9.81 21.75
N ASN A 241 -12.73 11.01 21.93
CA ASN A 241 -12.05 12.26 21.66
C ASN A 241 -10.86 12.48 22.60
N GLU A 242 -11.04 12.28 23.90
CA GLU A 242 -9.95 12.36 24.90
C GLU A 242 -8.81 11.42 24.52
N PHE A 243 -9.12 10.17 24.20
CA PHE A 243 -8.14 9.19 23.74
C PHE A 243 -7.42 9.66 22.48
N ALA A 244 -8.15 10.11 21.46
CA ALA A 244 -7.58 10.60 20.20
C ALA A 244 -6.66 11.81 20.43
N CYS A 245 -7.05 12.76 21.30
CA CYS A 245 -6.24 13.93 21.64
C CYS A 245 -4.89 13.56 22.25
N THR A 246 -4.80 12.48 23.05
CA THR A 246 -3.50 12.01 23.58
C THR A 246 -2.53 11.55 22.48
N ARG A 247 -3.04 11.24 21.27
CA ARG A 247 -2.27 10.69 20.15
C ARG A 247 -2.29 11.58 18.90
N SER A 248 -2.85 12.79 18.97
CA SER A 248 -3.13 13.62 17.79
C SER A 248 -1.92 14.34 17.21
N LEU A 249 -0.75 14.30 17.87
CA LEU A 249 0.43 15.13 17.52
C LEU A 249 0.06 16.61 17.32
N GLY A 250 -0.73 17.17 18.24
CA GLY A 250 -1.18 18.57 18.14
C GLY A 250 -2.20 18.81 17.02
N GLY A 251 -3.10 17.84 16.79
CA GLY A 251 -4.18 17.94 15.80
C GLY A 251 -3.82 17.51 14.37
N GLN A 252 -2.58 17.09 14.12
CA GLN A 252 -2.15 16.58 12.81
C GLN A 252 -2.72 15.20 12.47
N ARG A 253 -3.13 14.45 13.50
CA ARG A 253 -3.80 13.15 13.39
C ARG A 253 -5.15 13.25 14.07
N PHE A 254 -6.21 13.07 13.29
CA PHE A 254 -7.57 13.11 13.78
C PHE A 254 -8.37 11.95 13.18
N THR A 255 -9.48 11.62 13.81
CA THR A 255 -10.39 10.57 13.34
C THR A 255 -11.76 11.18 13.14
N THR A 256 -12.29 11.09 11.92
CA THR A 256 -13.70 11.39 11.69
C THR A 256 -14.52 10.15 12.04
N ALA A 257 -15.66 10.32 12.69
CA ALA A 257 -16.51 9.18 13.03
C ALA A 257 -17.99 9.55 13.05
N PHE A 258 -18.83 8.59 12.68
CA PHE A 258 -20.26 8.57 12.93
C PHE A 258 -20.55 7.42 13.89
N LEU A 259 -21.12 7.75 15.04
CA LEU A 259 -21.55 6.80 16.05
C LEU A 259 -23.07 6.86 16.15
N ALA A 260 -23.72 5.72 16.02
CA ALA A 260 -25.17 5.62 16.13
C ALA A 260 -25.54 4.45 17.02
N GLU A 261 -26.48 4.67 17.93
CA GLU A 261 -27.03 3.66 18.80
C GLU A 261 -28.52 3.53 18.54
N LEU A 262 -28.92 2.32 18.19
CA LEU A 262 -30.30 1.97 17.91
C LEU A 262 -30.86 1.14 19.06
N ASP A 263 -31.90 1.67 19.70
CA ASP A 263 -32.73 0.89 20.62
C ASP A 263 -33.68 0.01 19.79
N LEU A 264 -33.51 -1.30 19.91
CA LEU A 264 -34.26 -2.30 19.15
C LEU A 264 -35.72 -2.39 19.61
N SER A 265 -36.02 -1.98 20.84
CA SER A 265 -37.36 -2.02 21.42
C SER A 265 -38.20 -0.81 20.99
N THR A 266 -37.61 0.39 21.06
CA THR A 266 -38.31 1.65 20.72
C THR A 266 -38.13 2.07 19.26
N ARG A 267 -37.15 1.47 18.56
CA ARG A 267 -36.72 1.84 17.19
C ARG A 267 -36.20 3.28 17.10
N VAL A 268 -35.75 3.86 18.22
CA VAL A 268 -35.16 5.19 18.26
C VAL A 268 -33.66 5.09 18.00
N LEU A 269 -33.18 5.89 17.05
CA LEU A 269 -31.76 6.02 16.71
C LEU A 269 -31.19 7.30 17.33
N HIS A 270 -30.25 7.15 18.25
CA HIS A 270 -29.42 8.25 18.76
C HIS A 270 -28.11 8.27 18.02
N TYR A 271 -27.62 9.43 17.58
CA TYR A 271 -26.35 9.49 16.86
C TYR A 271 -25.52 10.71 17.26
N VAL A 272 -24.22 10.59 17.03
CA VAL A 272 -23.24 11.66 17.09
C VAL A 272 -22.36 11.57 15.84
N ASN A 273 -22.22 12.69 15.14
CA ASN A 273 -21.29 12.82 14.03
C ASN A 273 -20.07 13.66 14.47
N ALA A 274 -18.90 13.06 14.61
CA ALA A 274 -17.64 13.71 14.90
C ALA A 274 -16.88 14.02 13.58
N GLY A 275 -17.40 14.97 12.81
CA GLY A 275 -16.78 15.48 11.59
C GLY A 275 -16.71 14.52 10.40
N HIS A 276 -17.47 13.41 10.42
CA HIS A 276 -17.60 12.47 9.32
C HIS A 276 -18.62 12.97 8.28
N ASN A 277 -18.60 12.37 7.07
CA ASN A 277 -19.60 12.69 6.06
C ASN A 277 -21.01 12.39 6.59
N GLN A 278 -21.94 13.31 6.34
CA GLN A 278 -23.32 13.21 6.81
C GLN A 278 -23.99 11.95 6.25
N PRO A 279 -24.44 11.02 7.10
CA PRO A 279 -25.18 9.85 6.64
C PRO A 279 -26.49 10.23 5.97
N VAL A 280 -26.93 9.38 5.05
CA VAL A 280 -28.21 9.54 4.35
C VAL A 280 -29.22 8.60 4.98
N LEU A 281 -30.29 9.15 5.53
CA LEU A 281 -31.46 8.41 5.97
C LEU A 281 -32.48 8.38 4.83
N ARG A 282 -33.00 7.19 4.53
CA ARG A 282 -34.04 6.99 3.52
C ARG A 282 -35.33 6.55 4.19
N HIS A 283 -36.41 7.31 3.97
CA HIS A 283 -37.72 7.02 4.53
C HIS A 283 -38.47 5.97 3.70
N PRO A 284 -39.53 5.35 4.26
CA PRO A 284 -40.36 4.37 3.56
C PRO A 284 -41.03 4.91 2.28
N ASP A 285 -41.31 6.21 2.23
CA ASP A 285 -41.89 6.90 1.06
C ASP A 285 -40.86 7.14 -0.06
N GLY A 286 -39.59 6.81 0.17
CA GLY A 286 -38.49 6.97 -0.76
C GLY A 286 -37.79 8.33 -0.70
N SER A 287 -38.26 9.26 0.13
CA SER A 287 -37.56 10.51 0.41
C SER A 287 -36.25 10.24 1.17
N THR A 288 -35.28 11.13 1.01
CA THR A 288 -33.97 11.02 1.66
C THR A 288 -33.63 12.31 2.39
N GLU A 289 -33.14 12.18 3.62
CA GLU A 289 -32.60 13.28 4.40
C GLU A 289 -31.15 13.01 4.81
N ARG A 290 -30.39 14.07 5.07
CA ARG A 290 -29.02 13.96 5.59
C ARG A 290 -29.02 14.28 7.07
N LEU A 291 -28.26 13.51 7.83
CA LEU A 291 -28.07 13.75 9.26
C LEU A 291 -26.99 14.82 9.46
N GLU A 292 -27.40 16.09 9.50
CA GLU A 292 -26.49 17.24 9.47
C GLU A 292 -25.89 17.61 10.83
N ARG A 293 -26.48 17.14 11.94
CA ARG A 293 -25.97 17.46 13.29
C ARG A 293 -24.64 16.75 13.51
N GLY A 294 -23.65 17.50 13.97
CA GLY A 294 -22.32 16.98 14.28
C GLY A 294 -21.44 17.97 15.02
N GLY A 295 -20.25 17.53 15.36
CA GLY A 295 -19.17 18.29 15.98
C GLY A 295 -17.85 18.12 15.22
N MET A 296 -16.76 18.53 15.86
CA MET A 296 -15.42 18.39 15.28
C MET A 296 -14.97 16.93 15.22
N PRO A 297 -14.03 16.59 14.30
CA PRO A 297 -13.31 15.32 14.34
C PRO A 297 -12.61 15.07 15.68
N PHE A 298 -12.51 13.79 16.06
CA PHE A 298 -11.80 13.39 17.25
C PHE A 298 -10.31 13.71 17.15
N GLY A 299 -9.73 14.19 18.25
CA GLY A 299 -8.29 14.48 18.34
C GLY A 299 -7.90 15.92 18.03
N ILE A 300 -8.86 16.78 17.65
CA ILE A 300 -8.61 18.20 17.37
C ILE A 300 -8.67 19.03 18.65
N ASP A 301 -9.79 19.00 19.37
CA ASP A 301 -10.02 19.79 20.57
C ASP A 301 -10.51 18.90 21.72
N PRO A 302 -9.77 18.77 22.84
CA PRO A 302 -10.23 17.99 23.99
C PRO A 302 -11.49 18.56 24.64
N GLY A 303 -11.79 19.85 24.48
CA GLY A 303 -12.97 20.51 25.04
C GLY A 303 -14.25 20.37 24.21
N GLN A 304 -14.20 19.65 23.08
CA GLN A 304 -15.35 19.49 22.20
C GLN A 304 -16.51 18.76 22.90
N HIS A 305 -17.67 19.42 22.94
CA HIS A 305 -18.92 18.80 23.36
C HIS A 305 -19.64 18.17 22.16
N TYR A 306 -20.08 16.93 22.33
CA TYR A 306 -20.90 16.20 21.37
C TYR A 306 -22.31 16.07 21.96
N ALA A 307 -23.34 16.41 21.18
CA ALA A 307 -24.74 16.45 21.61
C ALA A 307 -25.63 15.65 20.64
#